data_AF-A0A0D6E6C6-F1
#
_entry.id   AF-A0A0D6E6C6-F1
#
_cell.length_a   1.000
_cell.length_b   1.000
_cell.length_c   1.000
_cell.angle_alpha   90.00
_cell.angle_beta   90.00
_cell.angle_gamma   90.00
#
_symmetry.space_group_name_H-M   'P 1'
#
loop_
_entity.id
_entity.type
_entity.pdbx_description
1 polymer ?
#
loop_
_entity_poly.entity_id
_entity_poly.type
_entity_poly.pdbx_seq_one_letter_code
_entity_poly.pdbx_strand_id
1 'polypeptide(L)'
;MANYLHHVTSPQAAHHILSSGVFEPFSHDVLCADACLNMLLLDADGERLPQAGQQQIFGGYGVVLGLKWEGPVETLGSWSDSPSANVLYHQPWNQLSAASVLEPDAYYRSLVRTGTNQHLSITEIRVDPDVMAEEWVKGSLPKGLMGAWRFIPAVVRQLFRARGASQAAQALSRLVGSHGRLLIVSGPA
;
A
#
# COMPACT_ATOMS: atom_id res chain seq x y z
N MET A 1 2.63 11.85 17.77
CA MET A 1 2.36 10.41 17.63
C MET A 1 2.58 10.05 16.17
N ALA A 2 3.26 8.94 15.88
CA ALA A 2 3.40 8.45 14.52
C ALA A 2 2.28 7.45 14.27
N ASN A 3 1.42 7.73 13.29
CA ASN A 3 0.36 6.80 12.92
C ASN A 3 0.95 5.74 12.00
N TYR A 4 0.75 4.48 12.35
CA TYR A 4 1.09 3.36 11.49
C TYR A 4 -0.09 3.09 10.55
N LEU A 5 0.14 3.36 9.27
CA LEU A 5 -0.84 3.24 8.20
C LEU A 5 -0.47 2.04 7.33
N HIS A 6 -1.45 1.37 6.74
CA HIS A 6 -1.19 0.27 5.82
C HIS A 6 -1.75 0.55 4.43
N HIS A 7 -0.91 0.42 3.40
CA HIS A 7 -1.37 0.38 2.02
C HIS A 7 -1.32 -1.05 1.50
N VAL A 8 -2.41 -1.52 0.90
CA VAL A 8 -2.51 -2.87 0.34
C VAL A 8 -2.45 -2.78 -1.18
N THR A 9 -1.62 -3.60 -1.80
CA THR A 9 -1.34 -3.52 -3.24
C THR A 9 -0.80 -4.84 -3.81
N SER A 10 -0.62 -4.90 -5.14
CA SER A 10 -0.07 -6.08 -5.81
C SER A 10 1.46 -6.16 -5.71
N PRO A 11 2.08 -7.35 -5.85
CA PRO A 11 3.54 -7.47 -5.92
C PRO A 11 4.19 -6.57 -6.98
N GLN A 12 3.53 -6.39 -8.12
CA GLN A 12 4.02 -5.55 -9.21
C GLN A 12 4.00 -4.07 -8.82
N ALA A 13 2.88 -3.58 -8.27
CA ALA A 13 2.74 -2.21 -7.82
C ALA A 13 3.66 -1.91 -6.63
N ALA A 14 3.76 -2.83 -5.67
CA ALA A 14 4.70 -2.72 -4.54
C ALA A 14 6.15 -2.58 -5.02
N HIS A 15 6.58 -3.40 -5.98
CA HIS A 15 7.93 -3.27 -6.55
C HIS A 15 8.14 -1.91 -7.22
N HIS A 16 7.14 -1.42 -7.97
CA HIS A 16 7.23 -0.10 -8.60
C HIS A 16 7.41 0.98 -7.54
N ILE A 17 6.50 1.07 -6.56
CA ILE A 17 6.55 2.02 -5.44
C ILE A 17 7.88 1.94 -4.70
N LEU A 18 8.33 0.73 -4.38
CA LEU A 18 9.58 0.49 -3.67
C LEU A 18 10.84 0.67 -4.53
N SER A 19 10.73 0.85 -5.84
CA SER A 19 11.90 1.13 -6.70
C SER A 19 11.97 2.60 -7.10
N SER A 20 10.83 3.28 -7.25
CA SER A 20 10.73 4.71 -7.56
C SER A 20 10.70 5.59 -6.30
N GLY A 21 10.17 5.09 -5.18
CA GLY A 21 9.78 5.94 -4.05
C GLY A 21 8.51 6.76 -4.33
N VAL A 22 7.77 6.42 -5.38
CA VAL A 22 6.60 7.17 -5.85
C VAL A 22 5.40 6.25 -5.99
N PHE A 23 4.26 6.66 -5.43
CA PHE A 23 2.95 6.09 -5.71
C PHE A 23 2.25 6.93 -6.75
N GLU A 24 1.76 6.30 -7.82
CA GLU A 24 0.94 6.93 -8.85
C GLU A 24 -0.52 6.50 -8.65
N PRO A 25 -1.43 7.43 -8.31
CA PRO A 25 -2.85 7.12 -8.24
C PRO A 25 -3.45 6.85 -9.62
N PHE A 26 -4.61 6.20 -9.64
CA PHE A 26 -5.33 5.86 -10.87
C PHE A 26 -5.99 7.06 -11.54
N SER A 27 -6.20 8.15 -10.79
CA SER A 27 -6.73 9.40 -11.30
C SER A 27 -5.88 10.59 -10.84
N HIS A 28 -5.89 11.66 -11.62
CA HIS A 28 -5.37 12.97 -11.19
C HIS A 28 -6.50 13.95 -10.85
N ASP A 29 -7.76 13.52 -10.99
CA ASP A 29 -8.91 14.26 -10.50
C ASP A 29 -8.96 14.16 -8.97
N VAL A 30 -8.24 15.08 -8.34
CA VAL A 30 -8.52 15.80 -7.11
C VAL A 30 -9.82 15.52 -6.33
N LEU A 31 -10.98 15.42 -6.99
CA LEU A 31 -12.28 15.17 -6.35
C LEU A 31 -12.67 13.68 -6.33
N CYS A 32 -11.88 12.83 -6.99
CA CYS A 32 -12.08 11.39 -7.10
C CYS A 32 -11.27 10.64 -6.02
N ALA A 33 -11.88 9.65 -5.38
CA ALA A 33 -11.20 8.78 -4.42
C ALA A 33 -10.03 7.98 -5.06
N ASP A 34 -10.09 7.78 -6.38
CA ASP A 34 -9.02 7.11 -7.15
C ASP A 34 -7.78 8.00 -7.36
N ALA A 35 -7.85 9.28 -6.98
CA ALA A 35 -6.73 10.21 -6.99
C ALA A 35 -5.92 10.23 -5.70
N CYS A 36 -6.06 9.20 -4.86
CA CYS A 36 -5.45 9.14 -3.54
C CYS A 36 -4.73 7.82 -3.28
N LEU A 37 -3.68 7.88 -2.45
CA LEU A 37 -3.13 6.70 -1.81
C LEU A 37 -4.11 6.21 -0.74
N ASN A 38 -4.78 5.09 -1.00
CA ASN A 38 -5.68 4.44 -0.05
C ASN A 38 -4.87 3.74 1.05
N MET A 39 -5.04 4.18 2.29
CA MET A 39 -4.45 3.55 3.47
C MET A 39 -5.53 3.12 4.46
N LEU A 40 -5.29 2.01 5.13
CA LEU A 40 -6.09 1.52 6.23
C LEU A 40 -5.42 1.97 7.53
N LEU A 41 -6.16 2.74 8.34
CA LEU A 41 -5.77 3.05 9.71
C LEU A 41 -6.17 1.85 10.56
N LEU A 42 -5.19 1.15 11.12
CA LEU A 42 -5.44 0.03 12.03
C LEU A 42 -5.24 0.43 13.50
N ASP A 43 -4.77 1.65 13.75
CA ASP A 43 -4.27 2.02 15.06
C ASP A 43 -4.22 3.55 15.19
N ALA A 44 -5.12 4.11 16.01
CA ALA A 44 -5.11 5.53 16.38
C ALA A 44 -4.21 5.81 17.60
N ASP A 45 -3.74 4.77 18.31
CA ASP A 45 -3.12 4.87 19.64
C ASP A 45 -1.66 4.35 19.70
N GLY A 46 -1.10 3.85 18.60
CA GLY A 46 0.30 3.44 18.48
C GLY A 46 0.62 1.98 18.85
N GLU A 47 -0.39 1.14 19.09
CA GLU A 47 -0.23 -0.30 19.34
C GLU A 47 -0.49 -1.16 18.09
N ARG A 48 0.50 -1.98 17.72
CA ARG A 48 0.43 -2.91 16.59
C ARG A 48 -0.73 -3.91 16.81
N LEU A 49 -1.66 -3.99 15.86
CA LEU A 49 -2.69 -5.04 15.90
C LEU A 49 -2.06 -6.44 16.01
N PRO A 50 -2.61 -7.32 16.87
CA PRO A 50 -2.18 -8.71 16.96
C PRO A 50 -2.39 -9.44 15.62
N GLN A 51 -1.56 -10.44 15.35
CA GLN A 51 -1.53 -11.20 14.08
C GLN A 51 -2.88 -11.86 13.69
N ALA A 52 -3.78 -12.06 14.65
CA ALA A 52 -5.08 -12.68 14.43
C ALA A 52 -6.08 -11.67 13.84
N GLY A 53 -6.39 -11.82 12.54
CA GLY A 53 -7.30 -10.95 11.77
C GLY A 53 -6.76 -10.55 10.39
N GLN A 54 -5.47 -10.78 10.13
CA GLN A 54 -4.76 -10.28 8.95
C GLN A 54 -5.24 -10.84 7.60
N GLN A 55 -5.92 -11.98 7.56
CA GLN A 55 -6.47 -12.52 6.31
C GLN A 55 -7.55 -11.61 5.69
N GLN A 56 -8.24 -10.78 6.48
CA GLN A 56 -9.20 -9.80 5.95
C GLN A 56 -8.53 -8.54 5.35
N ILE A 57 -7.28 -8.24 5.72
CA ILE A 57 -6.59 -7.01 5.29
C ILE A 57 -6.02 -7.16 3.86
N PHE A 58 -5.64 -8.37 3.43
CA PHE A 58 -5.00 -8.54 2.13
C PHE A 58 -5.92 -8.28 0.94
N GLY A 59 -7.25 -8.33 1.10
CA GLY A 59 -8.21 -8.06 0.02
C GLY A 59 -7.96 -8.80 -1.30
N GLY A 60 -7.15 -9.86 -1.30
CA GLY A 60 -6.67 -10.56 -2.50
C GLY A 60 -5.49 -9.90 -3.26
N TYR A 61 -4.94 -8.77 -2.80
CA TYR A 61 -3.88 -8.04 -3.52
C TYR A 61 -2.47 -8.56 -3.23
N GLY A 62 -2.22 -9.14 -2.05
CA GLY A 62 -1.03 -9.95 -1.76
C GLY A 62 0.22 -9.22 -1.24
N VAL A 63 0.24 -7.88 -1.16
CA VAL A 63 1.29 -7.12 -0.46
C VAL A 63 0.69 -6.03 0.42
N VAL A 64 1.24 -5.88 1.62
CA VAL A 64 0.94 -4.78 2.54
C VAL A 64 2.22 -3.98 2.77
N LEU A 65 2.18 -2.67 2.50
CA LEU A 65 3.21 -1.70 2.86
C LEU A 65 2.78 -1.01 4.16
N GLY A 66 3.59 -1.12 5.21
CA GLY A 66 3.39 -0.32 6.41
C GLY A 66 4.12 1.01 6.29
N LEU A 67 3.37 2.07 6.57
CA LEU A 67 3.71 3.45 6.33
C LEU A 67 3.71 4.19 7.67
N LYS A 68 4.76 4.97 7.89
CA LYS A 68 4.86 5.89 9.00
C LYS A 68 4.62 7.31 8.49
N TRP A 69 3.69 8.02 9.12
CA TRP A 69 3.51 9.46 8.93
C TRP A 69 4.44 10.24 9.86
N GLU A 70 5.22 11.17 9.28
CA GLU A 70 6.16 12.06 9.97
C GLU A 70 5.79 13.54 9.80
N GLY A 71 4.63 13.85 9.22
CA GLY A 71 4.11 15.22 9.14
C GLY A 71 3.43 15.68 10.44
N PRO A 72 2.95 16.92 10.47
CA PRO A 72 2.23 17.46 11.63
C PRO A 72 0.98 16.63 11.94
N VAL A 73 0.68 16.45 13.23
CA VAL A 73 -0.48 15.68 13.70
C VAL A 73 -1.77 16.45 13.45
N GLU A 74 -1.70 17.78 13.49
CA GLU A 74 -2.83 18.70 13.26
C GLU A 74 -3.34 18.63 11.81
N THR A 75 -2.51 18.15 10.88
CA THR A 75 -2.88 17.85 9.49
C THR A 75 -3.49 16.45 9.29
N LEU A 76 -3.79 15.74 10.37
CA LEU A 76 -4.62 14.53 10.32
C LEU A 76 -6.06 14.97 10.56
N GLY A 77 -6.90 14.96 9.53
CA GLY A 77 -8.25 15.53 9.63
C GLY A 77 -9.23 14.94 8.64
N SER A 78 -10.53 15.04 8.95
CA SER A 78 -11.61 14.68 8.02
C SER A 78 -11.51 15.47 6.72
N TRP A 79 -12.07 14.93 5.64
CA TRP A 79 -12.19 15.63 4.36
C TRP A 79 -12.87 16.99 4.56
N SER A 80 -12.14 18.10 4.38
CA SER A 80 -12.70 19.46 4.39
C SER A 80 -13.27 19.80 3.00
N ASP A 81 -14.01 20.90 2.89
CA ASP A 81 -14.69 21.32 1.64
C ASP A 81 -13.75 21.44 0.41
N SER A 82 -12.44 21.49 0.62
CA SER A 82 -11.44 21.46 -0.44
C SER A 82 -10.23 20.59 -0.04
N PRO A 83 -9.83 19.60 -0.85
CA PRO A 83 -8.69 18.77 -0.50
C PRO A 83 -7.37 19.50 -0.83
N SER A 84 -6.36 19.22 -0.02
CA SER A 84 -5.01 19.80 0.06
C SER A 84 -4.00 18.68 -0.16
N ALA A 85 -2.92 18.97 -0.86
CA ALA A 85 -1.96 17.97 -1.32
C ALA A 85 -1.14 17.30 -0.20
N ASN A 86 -1.09 17.91 1.00
CA ASN A 86 -0.19 17.51 2.09
C ASN A 86 -0.89 16.96 3.35
N VAL A 87 -2.15 16.59 3.25
CA VAL A 87 -3.01 16.26 4.40
C VAL A 87 -3.49 14.83 4.28
N LEU A 88 -3.54 14.11 5.41
CA LEU A 88 -4.17 12.81 5.51
C LEU A 88 -5.67 12.99 5.72
N TYR A 89 -6.47 12.51 4.78
CA TYR A 89 -7.92 12.58 4.84
C TYR A 89 -8.53 11.29 5.35
N HIS A 90 -9.29 11.36 6.44
CA HIS A 90 -10.06 10.22 6.91
C HIS A 90 -11.47 10.25 6.31
N GLN A 91 -11.80 9.24 5.48
CA GLN A 91 -13.12 9.04 4.91
C GLN A 91 -13.70 7.71 5.40
N PRO A 92 -14.91 7.69 5.99
CA PRO A 92 -15.62 6.45 6.27
C PRO A 92 -15.87 5.67 4.97
N TRP A 93 -15.62 4.36 4.97
CA TRP A 93 -15.79 3.48 3.81
C TRP A 93 -17.20 3.54 3.18
N ASN A 94 -18.19 3.99 3.97
CA ASN A 94 -19.62 3.87 3.68
C ASN A 94 -20.19 5.06 2.89
N GLN A 95 -19.40 6.10 2.60
CA GLN A 95 -19.94 7.38 2.07
C GLN A 95 -20.20 7.42 0.55
N LEU A 96 -20.07 6.31 -0.18
CA LEU A 96 -20.50 6.23 -1.59
C LEU A 96 -21.98 5.82 -1.77
N SER A 97 -22.69 5.41 -0.71
CA SER A 97 -24.13 5.21 -0.77
C SER A 97 -24.83 6.09 0.26
N ALA A 98 -25.45 7.16 -0.24
CA ALA A 98 -26.52 7.96 0.35
C ALA A 98 -26.63 8.00 1.90
N ALA A 99 -26.34 9.19 2.44
CA ALA A 99 -27.00 9.77 3.62
C ALA A 99 -27.51 8.80 4.69
N SER A 100 -26.69 8.52 5.72
CA SER A 100 -27.12 8.46 7.13
C SER A 100 -26.02 7.90 8.03
N VAL A 101 -25.82 8.60 9.15
CA VAL A 101 -25.29 8.13 10.44
C VAL A 101 -23.96 7.37 10.42
N LEU A 102 -22.92 8.04 10.94
CA LEU A 102 -21.66 7.42 11.35
C LEU A 102 -21.96 6.32 12.39
N GLU A 103 -21.89 5.05 11.98
CA GLU A 103 -21.87 3.94 12.92
C GLU A 103 -20.46 3.79 13.54
N PRO A 104 -20.38 3.39 14.83
CA PRO A 104 -19.11 3.29 15.56
C PRO A 104 -18.12 2.25 15.00
N ASP A 105 -18.58 1.34 14.12
CA ASP A 105 -17.75 0.31 13.47
C ASP A 105 -17.36 0.65 12.02
N ALA A 106 -17.47 1.91 11.60
CA ALA A 106 -17.07 2.33 10.26
C ALA A 106 -15.54 2.30 10.10
N TYR A 107 -15.04 1.44 9.20
CA TYR A 107 -13.63 1.46 8.78
C TYR A 107 -13.32 2.78 8.06
N TYR A 108 -12.30 3.51 8.53
CA TYR A 108 -11.85 4.76 7.90
C TYR A 108 -10.74 4.48 6.88
N ARG A 109 -10.94 4.92 5.63
CA ARG A 109 -9.87 5.06 4.65
C ARG A 109 -9.10 6.33 4.98
N SER A 110 -7.79 6.22 5.13
CA SER A 110 -6.90 7.37 5.23
C SER A 110 -6.31 7.61 3.84
N LEU A 111 -6.53 8.79 3.28
CA LEU A 111 -6.19 9.14 1.90
C LEU A 111 -5.12 10.24 1.92
N VAL A 112 -4.02 10.01 1.21
CA VAL A 112 -3.04 11.08 0.93
C VAL A 112 -3.14 11.42 -0.54
N ARG A 113 -3.40 12.70 -0.81
CA ARG A 113 -3.64 13.22 -2.16
C ARG A 113 -2.33 13.45 -2.91
N THR A 114 -2.43 13.39 -4.24
CA THR A 114 -1.42 13.80 -5.21
C THR A 114 -0.65 15.08 -4.84
N GLY A 115 0.67 15.05 -4.97
CA GLY A 115 1.56 16.21 -4.74
C GLY A 115 2.08 16.35 -3.31
N THR A 116 2.01 15.30 -2.49
CA THR A 116 2.49 15.35 -1.09
C THR A 116 4.01 15.44 -1.02
N ASN A 117 4.51 16.33 -0.16
CA ASN A 117 5.91 16.30 0.28
C ASN A 117 6.22 15.06 1.14
N GLN A 118 7.51 14.75 1.29
CA GLN A 118 8.10 13.54 1.89
C GLN A 118 7.78 13.35 3.39
N HIS A 119 6.51 13.12 3.74
CA HIS A 119 6.05 12.87 5.11
C HIS A 119 5.65 11.41 5.34
N LEU A 120 5.69 10.58 4.30
CA LEU A 120 5.41 9.15 4.38
C LEU A 120 6.69 8.35 4.20
N SER A 121 6.93 7.44 5.13
CA SER A 121 8.04 6.50 5.07
C SER A 121 7.51 5.07 5.10
N ILE A 122 7.82 4.27 4.08
CA ILE A 122 7.58 2.83 4.08
C ILE A 122 8.59 2.19 5.03
N THR A 123 8.12 1.65 6.15
CA THR A 123 8.98 1.08 7.21
C THR A 123 8.90 -0.43 7.28
N GLU A 124 7.84 -1.02 6.73
CA GLU A 124 7.67 -2.47 6.71
C GLU A 124 6.96 -2.93 5.43
N ILE A 125 7.15 -4.21 5.14
CA ILE A 125 6.43 -4.90 4.07
C ILE A 125 6.07 -6.30 4.52
N ARG A 126 4.83 -6.69 4.21
CA ARG A 126 4.34 -8.05 4.38
C ARG A 126 3.86 -8.56 3.04
N VAL A 127 4.20 -9.80 2.75
CA VAL A 127 3.91 -10.44 1.46
C VAL A 127 3.09 -11.68 1.76
N ASP A 128 1.96 -11.81 1.08
CA ASP A 128 1.19 -13.04 1.06
C ASP A 128 1.95 -14.09 0.22
N PRO A 129 2.37 -15.22 0.84
CA PRO A 129 3.16 -16.22 0.15
C PRO A 129 2.38 -16.91 -0.98
N ASP A 130 1.06 -17.05 -0.87
CA ASP A 130 0.24 -17.73 -1.87
C ASP A 130 0.06 -16.87 -3.10
N VAL A 131 -0.26 -15.58 -2.91
CA VAL A 131 -0.35 -14.61 -4.03
C VAL A 131 1.00 -14.45 -4.72
N MET A 132 2.09 -14.32 -3.96
CA MET A 132 3.44 -14.23 -4.54
C MET A 132 3.78 -15.48 -5.36
N ALA A 133 3.37 -16.66 -4.89
CA ALA A 133 3.59 -17.91 -5.59
C ALA A 133 2.75 -18.06 -6.85
N GLU A 134 1.52 -17.56 -6.86
CA GLU A 134 0.70 -17.49 -8.07
C GLU A 134 1.29 -16.55 -9.12
N GLU A 135 1.66 -15.33 -8.72
CA GLU A 135 2.26 -14.33 -9.61
C GLU A 135 3.62 -14.81 -10.16
N TRP A 136 4.41 -15.55 -9.36
CA TRP A 136 5.61 -16.22 -9.82
C TRP A 136 5.33 -17.21 -10.97
N VAL A 137 4.33 -18.08 -10.81
CA VAL A 137 3.98 -19.10 -11.81
C VAL A 137 3.47 -18.44 -13.10
N LYS A 138 2.60 -17.43 -12.96
CA LYS A 138 2.09 -16.61 -14.07
C LYS A 138 3.23 -15.89 -14.81
N GLY A 139 4.32 -15.56 -14.11
CA GLY A 139 5.45 -14.82 -14.68
C GLY A 139 5.16 -13.32 -14.82
N SER A 140 4.20 -12.81 -14.05
CA SER A 140 3.75 -11.41 -14.04
C SER A 140 4.65 -10.50 -13.21
N LEU A 141 5.52 -11.05 -12.36
CA LEU A 141 6.37 -10.25 -11.48
C LEU A 141 7.45 -9.47 -12.27
N PRO A 142 7.85 -8.27 -11.79
CA PRO A 142 8.87 -7.45 -12.42
C PRO A 142 10.27 -8.07 -12.55
N LYS A 143 11.13 -7.42 -13.34
CA LYS A 143 12.49 -7.93 -13.66
C LYS A 143 13.34 -8.02 -12.40
N GLY A 144 13.20 -7.05 -11.50
CA GLY A 144 13.90 -7.02 -10.23
C GLY A 144 13.56 -8.19 -9.31
N LEU A 145 12.40 -8.84 -9.49
CA LEU A 145 11.96 -9.97 -8.67
C LEU A 145 12.19 -11.33 -9.31
N MET A 146 12.07 -11.44 -10.64
CA MET A 146 12.20 -12.74 -11.35
C MET A 146 13.46 -12.89 -12.20
N GLY A 147 14.11 -11.80 -12.60
CA GLY A 147 15.20 -11.85 -13.57
C GLY A 147 14.79 -12.56 -14.86
N ALA A 148 15.57 -13.55 -15.30
CA ALA A 148 15.31 -14.33 -16.52
C ALA A 148 14.15 -15.33 -16.39
N TRP A 149 13.70 -15.67 -15.18
CA TRP A 149 12.63 -16.65 -14.96
C TRP A 149 11.30 -16.26 -15.61
N ARG A 150 11.06 -14.97 -15.86
CA ARG A 150 9.90 -14.46 -16.62
C ARG A 150 9.72 -15.12 -18.00
N PHE A 151 10.82 -15.53 -18.63
CA PHE A 151 10.83 -16.10 -19.98
C PHE A 151 10.74 -17.63 -19.98
N ILE A 152 10.88 -18.24 -18.80
CA ILE A 152 10.85 -19.69 -18.63
C ILE A 152 9.39 -20.16 -18.62
N PRO A 153 9.01 -21.25 -19.33
CA PRO A 153 7.62 -21.71 -19.39
C PRO A 153 6.97 -21.91 -18.01
N ALA A 154 5.67 -21.63 -17.93
CA ALA A 154 4.91 -21.71 -16.67
C ALA A 154 5.01 -23.09 -16.00
N VAL A 155 5.01 -24.18 -16.78
CA VAL A 155 5.17 -25.56 -16.28
C VAL A 155 6.49 -25.73 -15.54
N VAL A 156 7.57 -25.15 -16.04
CA VAL A 156 8.88 -25.20 -15.39
C VAL A 156 8.89 -24.29 -14.15
N ARG A 157 8.29 -23.11 -14.22
CA ARG A 157 8.15 -22.22 -13.05
C ARG A 157 7.35 -22.85 -11.91
N GLN A 158 6.33 -23.65 -12.24
CA GLN A 158 5.52 -24.40 -11.27
C GLN A 158 6.37 -25.34 -10.42
N LEU A 159 7.37 -26.01 -11.02
CA LEU A 159 8.29 -26.91 -10.29
C LEU A 159 9.12 -26.15 -9.23
N PHE A 160 9.38 -24.86 -9.46
CA PHE A 160 10.13 -24.00 -8.56
C PHE A 160 9.25 -23.01 -7.79
N ARG A 161 7.91 -23.22 -7.75
CA ARG A 161 6.94 -22.28 -7.18
C ARG A 161 7.34 -21.77 -5.79
N ALA A 162 7.58 -22.67 -4.84
CA ALA A 162 7.91 -22.29 -3.47
C ALA A 162 9.24 -21.51 -3.36
N ARG A 163 10.29 -22.01 -4.03
CA ARG A 163 11.63 -21.39 -4.00
C ARG A 163 11.62 -20.02 -4.69
N GLY A 164 10.99 -19.93 -5.86
CA GLY A 164 10.89 -18.71 -6.64
C GLY A 164 10.08 -17.63 -5.95
N ALA A 165 8.93 -18.00 -5.39
CA ALA A 165 8.10 -17.08 -4.59
C ALA A 165 8.85 -16.54 -3.38
N SER A 166 9.55 -17.41 -2.64
CA SER A 166 10.36 -17.01 -1.48
C SER A 166 11.49 -16.04 -1.87
N GLN A 167 12.19 -16.33 -2.97
CA GLN A 167 13.24 -15.44 -3.48
C GLN A 167 12.70 -14.08 -3.94
N ALA A 168 11.56 -14.07 -4.64
CA ALA A 168 10.90 -12.84 -5.07
C ALA A 168 10.42 -12.01 -3.88
N ALA A 169 9.80 -12.63 -2.87
CA ALA A 169 9.39 -11.96 -1.65
C ALA A 169 10.58 -11.34 -0.91
N GLN A 170 11.69 -12.08 -0.75
CA GLN A 170 12.90 -11.55 -0.13
C GLN A 170 13.51 -10.39 -0.94
N ALA A 171 13.54 -10.50 -2.27
CA ALA A 171 14.03 -9.43 -3.13
C ALA A 171 13.18 -8.15 -2.98
N LEU A 172 11.86 -8.30 -2.90
CA LEU A 172 10.94 -7.19 -2.66
C LEU A 172 11.17 -6.57 -1.28
N SER A 173 11.30 -7.39 -0.22
CA SER A 173 11.55 -6.90 1.14
C SER A 173 12.86 -6.12 1.28
N ARG A 174 13.90 -6.48 0.52
CA ARG A 174 15.18 -5.74 0.52
C ARG A 174 15.05 -4.31 -0.02
N LEU A 175 14.04 -4.00 -0.83
CA LEU A 175 13.87 -2.67 -1.41
C LEU A 175 13.43 -1.60 -0.39
N VAL A 176 12.91 -2.00 0.78
CA VAL A 176 12.55 -1.09 1.87
C VAL A 176 13.79 -0.44 2.50
N GLY A 177 14.91 -1.17 2.57
CA GLY A 177 16.13 -0.70 3.23
C GLY A 177 16.05 -0.67 4.76
N SER A 178 17.16 -0.38 5.42
CA SER A 178 17.27 -0.40 6.90
C SER A 178 16.71 0.83 7.59
N HIS A 179 16.53 1.94 6.86
CA HIS A 179 16.06 3.22 7.39
C HIS A 179 14.63 3.53 6.96
N GLY A 180 13.94 2.55 6.35
CA GLY A 180 12.71 2.80 5.61
C GLY A 180 12.95 3.55 4.30
N ARG A 181 11.87 3.76 3.56
CA ARG A 181 11.90 4.39 2.24
C ARG A 181 10.87 5.51 2.15
N LEU A 182 11.32 6.71 1.83
CA LEU A 182 10.43 7.85 1.61
C LEU A 182 9.48 7.59 0.43
N LEU A 183 8.23 7.97 0.61
CA LEU A 183 7.15 7.82 -0.36
C LEU A 183 6.57 9.19 -0.73
N ILE A 184 6.48 9.42 -2.03
CA ILE A 184 5.81 10.58 -2.64
C ILE A 184 4.55 10.08 -3.34
N VAL A 185 3.42 10.77 -3.18
CA VAL A 185 2.22 10.52 -3.98
C VAL A 185 2.27 11.46 -5.19
N SER A 186 2.48 10.90 -6.38
CA SER A 186 2.60 11.67 -7.64
C SER A 186 1.39 12.57 -7.87
N GLY A 187 1.59 13.76 -8.42
CA GLY A 187 0.51 14.72 -8.63
C GLY A 187 0.78 15.81 -9.64
N PRO A 188 -0.27 16.54 -10.07
CA PRO A 188 -0.10 17.73 -10.90
C PRO A 188 0.72 18.77 -10.12
N ALA A 189 1.72 19.34 -10.79
CA ALA A 189 2.59 20.38 -10.27
C ALA A 189 1.85 21.71 -10.02
#